data_AF-A0A226N4J9-F1
#
_entry.id   AF-A0A226N4J9-F1
#
_cell.length_a   1.000
_cell.length_b   1.000
_cell.length_c   1.000
_cell.angle_alpha   90.00
_cell.angle_beta   90.00
_cell.angle_gamma   90.00
#
_symmetry.space_group_name_H-M   'P 1'
#
loop_
_entity.id
_entity.type
_entity.pdbx_description
1 polymer ?
#
loop_
_entity_poly.entity_id
_entity_poly.type
_entity_poly.pdbx_seq_one_letter_code
_entity_poly.pdbx_strand_id
1 'polypeptide(L)'
;MEALPAPLESARFIAGRSRDVSVDEEGARKVAESLFDKASEAAFGLSGWKSLHELNPRAASEEAVNWVFLVDTLNFSFWSESAEQKCLVRYKGKEYSGYWALCAAVNRALDDGIPITSASYYATVTLDQVRQVFRSDTEVPMPLLEERHRVLNESGTVLLEKFGGSFLTCVKTRTVFKSGDREEVEIRGCSIWCCALICKHLLELYEKKGQDMSDKINAVLLDYYLWDYARDHREDMKDIPFHRVRCIYY
;
A
#
# COMPACT_ATOMS: atom_id res chain seq x y z
N MET A 1 -14.71 -21.52 -20.22
CA MET A 1 -14.65 -20.47 -19.18
C MET A 1 -14.05 -19.26 -19.86
N GLU A 2 -14.76 -18.13 -19.96
CA GLU A 2 -14.16 -16.90 -20.48
C GLU A 2 -13.01 -16.48 -19.57
N ALA A 3 -11.90 -16.06 -20.17
CA ALA A 3 -10.77 -15.53 -19.41
C ALA A 3 -11.20 -14.22 -18.74
N LEU A 4 -10.92 -14.09 -17.44
CA LEU A 4 -11.19 -12.86 -16.73
C LEU A 4 -10.29 -11.74 -17.27
N PRO A 5 -10.80 -10.51 -17.43
CA PRO A 5 -10.03 -9.37 -17.91
C PRO A 5 -8.88 -9.03 -16.95
N ALA A 6 -7.81 -8.43 -17.49
CA ALA A 6 -6.72 -7.95 -16.67
C ALA A 6 -7.20 -6.85 -15.69
N PRO A 7 -6.48 -6.55 -14.59
CA PRO A 7 -6.88 -5.52 -13.63
C PRO A 7 -7.17 -4.16 -14.27
N LEU A 8 -6.33 -3.72 -15.22
CA LEU A 8 -6.52 -2.45 -15.92
C LEU A 8 -7.75 -2.45 -16.84
N GLU A 9 -8.01 -3.56 -17.54
CA GLU A 9 -9.19 -3.70 -18.40
C GLU A 9 -10.47 -3.73 -17.56
N SER A 10 -10.41 -4.38 -16.39
CA SER A 10 -11.49 -4.39 -15.40
C SER A 10 -11.76 -2.98 -14.88
N ALA A 11 -10.71 -2.24 -14.50
CA ALA A 11 -10.83 -0.86 -14.04
C ALA A 11 -11.44 0.06 -15.10
N ARG A 12 -11.00 -0.05 -16.36
CA ARG A 12 -11.60 0.68 -17.50
C ARG A 12 -13.07 0.33 -17.67
N PHE A 13 -13.42 -0.94 -17.61
CA PHE A 13 -14.79 -1.42 -17.74
C PHE A 13 -15.69 -0.88 -16.61
N ILE A 14 -15.19 -0.91 -15.37
CA ILE A 14 -15.90 -0.38 -14.20
C ILE A 14 -16.08 1.13 -14.34
N ALA A 15 -15.01 1.88 -14.63
CA ALA A 15 -15.08 3.34 -14.78
C ALA A 15 -16.06 3.76 -15.88
N GLY A 16 -16.12 3.03 -17.00
CA GLY A 16 -17.07 3.29 -18.08
C GLY A 16 -18.53 2.92 -17.75
N ARG A 17 -18.80 2.26 -16.62
CA ARG A 17 -20.14 1.85 -16.17
C ARG A 17 -20.52 2.37 -14.79
N SER A 18 -19.61 3.10 -14.14
CA SER A 18 -19.82 3.71 -12.83
C SER A 18 -20.97 4.71 -12.90
N ARG A 19 -21.79 4.75 -11.84
CA ARG A 19 -22.96 5.65 -11.75
C ARG A 19 -22.77 6.72 -10.69
N ASP A 20 -22.15 6.33 -9.59
CA ASP A 20 -22.03 7.11 -8.37
C ASP A 20 -20.66 7.82 -8.29
N VAL A 21 -19.67 7.32 -9.04
CA VAL A 21 -18.31 7.87 -9.17
C VAL A 21 -17.99 8.13 -10.64
N SER A 22 -17.24 9.18 -10.94
CA SER A 22 -16.72 9.44 -12.27
C SER A 22 -15.25 9.87 -12.19
N VAL A 23 -14.50 9.58 -13.25
CA VAL A 23 -13.13 10.04 -13.40
C VAL A 23 -13.15 11.37 -14.15
N ASP A 24 -12.59 12.42 -13.55
CA ASP A 24 -12.34 13.68 -14.21
C ASP A 24 -11.11 13.55 -15.13
N GLU A 25 -11.35 13.27 -16.42
CA GLU A 25 -10.28 13.10 -17.41
C GLU A 25 -9.42 14.36 -17.57
N GLU A 26 -10.04 15.54 -17.46
CA GLU A 26 -9.35 16.83 -17.55
C GLU A 26 -8.49 17.06 -16.30
N GLY A 27 -9.00 16.68 -15.13
CA GLY A 27 -8.23 16.64 -13.89
C GLY A 27 -7.02 15.71 -13.99
N ALA A 28 -7.21 14.48 -14.50
CA ALA A 28 -6.12 13.53 -14.72
C ALA A 28 -5.04 14.09 -15.66
N ARG A 29 -5.45 14.78 -16.74
CA ARG A 29 -4.53 15.47 -17.64
C ARG A 29 -3.74 16.58 -16.94
N LYS A 30 -4.40 17.44 -16.15
CA LYS A 30 -3.73 18.51 -15.38
C LYS A 30 -2.74 17.94 -14.37
N VAL A 31 -3.07 16.82 -13.72
CA VAL A 31 -2.15 16.14 -12.82
C VAL A 31 -0.93 15.66 -13.60
N ALA A 32 -1.12 14.98 -14.75
CA ALA A 32 -0.01 14.56 -15.61
C ALA A 32 0.88 15.75 -16.04
N GLU A 33 0.29 16.88 -16.40
CA GLU A 33 1.03 18.11 -16.73
C GLU A 33 1.84 18.64 -15.56
N SER A 34 1.26 18.68 -14.34
CA SER A 34 1.98 19.14 -13.14
C SER A 34 3.09 18.18 -12.69
N LEU A 35 2.98 16.89 -13.05
CA LEU A 35 3.98 15.87 -12.80
C LEU A 35 5.05 15.82 -13.89
N PHE A 36 4.87 16.51 -15.02
CA PHE A 36 5.74 16.37 -16.18
C PHE A 36 7.22 16.57 -15.83
N ASP A 37 7.57 17.71 -15.22
CA ASP A 37 8.97 18.00 -14.86
C ASP A 37 9.47 17.04 -13.77
N LYS A 38 8.61 16.71 -12.81
CA LYS A 38 8.93 15.84 -11.66
C LYS A 38 9.16 14.39 -12.07
N ALA A 39 8.50 13.92 -13.11
CA ALA A 39 8.60 12.55 -13.58
C ALA A 39 9.98 12.17 -14.14
N SER A 40 10.79 13.17 -14.50
CA SER A 40 12.18 12.99 -14.89
C SER A 40 13.13 12.95 -13.69
N GLU A 41 12.68 13.38 -12.51
CA GLU A 41 13.48 13.42 -11.30
C GLU A 41 13.69 12.01 -10.75
N ALA A 42 14.83 11.80 -10.10
CA ALA A 42 15.13 10.52 -9.45
C ALA A 42 14.05 10.12 -8.43
N ALA A 43 13.38 11.09 -7.80
CA ALA A 43 12.29 10.94 -6.83
C ALA A 43 11.07 10.19 -7.39
N PHE A 44 10.77 10.34 -8.68
CA PHE A 44 9.62 9.72 -9.33
C PHE A 44 9.88 8.28 -9.80
N GLY A 45 11.17 7.90 -9.88
CA GLY A 45 11.58 6.55 -10.28
C GLY A 45 11.75 5.60 -9.10
N LEU A 46 11.88 4.31 -9.43
CA LEU A 46 12.37 3.28 -8.51
C LEU A 46 13.67 3.67 -7.81
N SER A 47 14.48 4.61 -8.36
CA SER A 47 15.67 5.20 -7.73
C SER A 47 15.38 6.06 -6.50
N GLY A 48 14.33 6.88 -6.54
CA GLY A 48 13.85 7.71 -5.43
C GLY A 48 13.09 6.88 -4.41
N TRP A 49 12.37 5.87 -4.89
CA TRP A 49 11.95 4.76 -4.04
C TRP A 49 13.13 3.93 -3.50
N LYS A 50 14.26 3.81 -4.24
CA LYS A 50 15.53 3.13 -3.87
C LYS A 50 16.46 3.93 -2.98
N SER A 51 16.19 5.21 -2.73
CA SER A 51 16.48 5.81 -1.42
C SER A 51 15.63 5.18 -0.30
N LEU A 52 14.92 4.07 -0.60
CA LEU A 52 14.37 2.98 0.21
C LEU A 52 14.53 3.32 1.66
N HIS A 53 13.44 3.86 2.23
CA HIS A 53 13.37 4.13 3.64
C HIS A 53 14.01 2.97 4.40
N GLU A 54 14.78 3.28 5.43
CA GLU A 54 15.80 2.35 5.93
C GLU A 54 15.29 1.00 6.42
N LEU A 55 13.97 0.94 6.65
CA LEU A 55 13.21 -0.20 7.10
C LEU A 55 12.70 -1.12 5.99
N ASN A 56 12.76 -0.72 4.72
CA ASN A 56 12.27 -1.54 3.62
C ASN A 56 13.27 -2.67 3.27
N PRO A 57 12.78 -3.82 2.78
CA PRO A 57 13.64 -4.88 2.24
C PRO A 57 14.59 -4.34 1.17
N ARG A 58 15.86 -4.75 1.22
CA ARG A 58 16.89 -4.29 0.28
C ARG A 58 17.07 -5.19 -0.93
N ALA A 59 16.55 -6.41 -0.88
CA ALA A 59 16.65 -7.41 -1.95
C ALA A 59 15.27 -7.73 -2.53
N ALA A 60 15.23 -8.08 -3.81
CA ALA A 60 14.03 -8.62 -4.45
C ALA A 60 13.99 -10.14 -4.27
N SER A 61 13.55 -10.58 -3.08
CA SER A 61 13.49 -12.00 -2.70
C SER A 61 12.10 -12.42 -2.23
N GLU A 62 11.89 -13.72 -1.99
CA GLU A 62 10.62 -14.22 -1.45
C GLU A 62 10.36 -13.67 -0.04
N GLU A 63 11.41 -13.50 0.76
CA GLU A 63 11.33 -12.89 2.09
C GLU A 63 10.87 -11.43 1.99
N ALA A 64 11.35 -10.69 0.99
CA ALA A 64 10.88 -9.34 0.73
C ALA A 64 9.39 -9.30 0.35
N VAL A 65 8.94 -10.24 -0.47
CA VAL A 65 7.51 -10.36 -0.84
C VAL A 65 6.64 -10.68 0.37
N ASN A 66 7.06 -11.61 1.23
CA ASN A 66 6.33 -11.96 2.46
C ASN A 66 6.35 -10.81 3.48
N TRP A 67 7.45 -10.06 3.56
CA TRP A 67 7.52 -8.84 4.38
C TRP A 67 6.55 -7.77 3.89
N VAL A 68 6.55 -7.48 2.58
CA VAL A 68 5.65 -6.50 1.95
C VAL A 68 4.20 -6.90 2.22
N PHE A 69 3.85 -8.17 1.97
CA PHE A 69 2.52 -8.67 2.25
C PHE A 69 2.11 -8.46 3.71
N LEU A 70 2.96 -8.80 4.67
CA LEU A 70 2.67 -8.64 6.09
C LEU A 70 2.45 -7.17 6.46
N VAL A 71 3.36 -6.26 6.07
CA VAL A 71 3.24 -4.85 6.47
C VAL A 71 2.04 -4.18 5.79
N ASP A 72 1.72 -4.55 4.55
CA ASP A 72 0.57 -4.02 3.82
C ASP A 72 -0.74 -4.54 4.38
N THR A 73 -0.79 -5.83 4.74
CA THR A 73 -1.93 -6.46 5.45
C THR A 73 -2.23 -5.75 6.77
N LEU A 74 -1.21 -5.15 7.40
CA LEU A 74 -1.32 -4.42 8.65
C LEU A 74 -1.29 -2.90 8.46
N ASN A 75 -1.33 -2.37 7.23
CA ASN A 75 -1.16 -0.95 6.95
C ASN A 75 -2.47 -0.16 7.17
N PHE A 76 -2.97 -0.18 8.40
CA PHE A 76 -4.17 0.55 8.80
C PHE A 76 -3.99 1.18 10.18
N SER A 77 -4.75 2.24 10.46
CA SER A 77 -4.91 2.80 11.81
C SER A 77 -3.62 3.27 12.50
N PHE A 78 -3.11 4.42 12.05
CA PHE A 78 -1.93 5.10 12.61
C PHE A 78 -2.24 6.48 13.20
N TRP A 79 -3.51 6.77 13.45
CA TRP A 79 -3.94 8.05 14.00
C TRP A 79 -3.54 8.22 15.47
N SER A 80 -3.29 9.47 15.84
CA SER A 80 -3.13 9.91 17.23
C SER A 80 -4.12 11.03 17.54
N GLU A 81 -4.55 11.14 18.80
CA GLU A 81 -5.44 12.22 19.25
C GLU A 81 -4.74 13.58 19.29
N SER A 82 -3.42 13.59 19.55
CA SER A 82 -2.59 14.79 19.46
C SER A 82 -1.24 14.50 18.80
N ALA A 83 -0.52 15.56 18.42
CA ALA A 83 0.82 15.46 17.85
C ALA A 83 1.85 14.93 18.87
N GLU A 84 1.62 15.15 20.18
CA GLU A 84 2.49 14.69 21.27
C GLU A 84 2.17 13.26 21.74
N GLN A 85 1.00 12.71 21.44
CA GLN A 85 0.56 11.39 21.90
C GLN A 85 0.59 10.35 20.78
N LYS A 86 1.80 9.94 20.36
CA LYS A 86 2.00 8.97 19.28
C LYS A 86 2.51 7.63 19.81
N CYS A 87 2.07 6.55 19.17
CA CYS A 87 2.79 5.29 19.22
C CYS A 87 4.14 5.46 18.51
N LEU A 88 5.23 5.22 19.23
CA LEU A 88 6.58 5.27 18.69
C LEU A 88 7.24 3.90 18.85
N VAL A 89 7.99 3.48 17.86
CA VAL A 89 8.81 2.27 17.94
C VAL A 89 10.26 2.64 17.70
N ARG A 90 11.12 2.33 18.67
CA ARG A 90 12.56 2.51 18.58
C ARG A 90 13.19 1.27 17.95
N TYR A 91 13.97 1.49 16.90
CA TYR A 91 14.69 0.45 16.19
C TYR A 91 16.02 0.99 15.67
N LYS A 92 17.11 0.27 15.95
CA LYS A 92 18.50 0.64 15.58
C LYS A 92 18.88 2.09 15.94
N GLY A 93 18.44 2.54 17.13
CA GLY A 93 18.77 3.85 17.67
C GLY A 93 17.92 5.02 17.13
N LYS A 94 16.93 4.75 16.28
CA LYS A 94 16.00 5.76 15.75
C LYS A 94 14.56 5.45 16.15
N GLU A 95 13.77 6.50 16.34
CA GLU A 95 12.34 6.41 16.65
C GLU A 95 11.51 6.60 15.38
N TYR A 96 10.48 5.78 15.24
CA TYR A 96 9.57 5.80 14.11
C TYR A 96 8.13 5.92 14.60
N SER A 97 7.30 6.63 13.84
CA SER A 97 5.87 6.84 14.11
C SER A 97 5.02 6.42 12.92
N GLY A 98 3.74 6.15 13.17
CA GLY A 98 2.76 5.80 12.13
C GLY A 98 3.14 4.53 11.38
N TYR A 99 3.01 4.53 10.04
CA TYR A 99 3.39 3.37 9.21
C TYR A 99 4.83 2.90 9.48
N TRP A 100 5.77 3.82 9.67
CA TRP A 100 7.15 3.45 9.95
C TRP A 100 7.34 2.80 11.31
N ALA A 101 6.47 3.07 12.30
CA ALA A 101 6.49 2.35 13.57
C ALA A 101 6.11 0.87 13.39
N LEU A 102 5.15 0.57 12.51
CA LEU A 102 4.82 -0.80 12.12
C LEU A 102 6.01 -1.50 11.47
N CYS A 103 6.61 -0.88 10.45
CA CYS A 103 7.79 -1.44 9.77
C CYS A 103 8.95 -1.69 10.75
N ALA A 104 9.18 -0.74 11.66
CA ALA A 104 10.22 -0.85 12.68
C ALA A 104 9.96 -2.00 13.65
N ALA A 105 8.70 -2.21 14.07
CA ALA A 105 8.31 -3.32 14.92
C ALA A 105 8.49 -4.68 14.23
N VAL A 106 8.12 -4.80 12.94
CA VAL A 106 8.34 -6.00 12.15
C VAL A 106 9.83 -6.32 12.03
N ASN A 107 10.66 -5.33 11.70
CA ASN A 107 12.10 -5.53 11.57
C ASN A 107 12.77 -5.86 12.91
N ARG A 108 12.31 -5.24 14.01
CA ARG A 108 12.75 -5.58 15.37
C ARG A 108 12.45 -7.03 15.70
N ALA A 109 11.23 -7.50 15.41
CA ALA A 109 10.86 -8.90 15.63
C ALA A 109 11.69 -9.87 14.80
N LEU A 110 11.97 -9.56 13.53
CA LEU A 110 12.85 -10.37 12.68
C LEU A 110 14.29 -10.42 13.21
N ASP A 111 14.85 -9.29 13.63
CA ASP A 111 16.19 -9.23 14.24
C ASP A 111 16.24 -9.99 15.58
N ASP A 112 15.13 -10.03 16.32
CA ASP A 112 14.95 -10.82 17.56
C ASP A 112 14.71 -12.33 17.28
N GLY A 113 14.75 -12.76 16.02
CA GLY A 113 14.56 -14.16 15.61
C GLY A 113 13.10 -14.64 15.58
N ILE A 114 12.14 -13.72 15.69
CA ILE A 114 10.71 -14.04 15.57
C ILE A 114 10.35 -14.10 14.08
N PRO A 115 9.83 -15.23 13.58
CA PRO A 115 9.49 -15.38 12.16
C PRO A 115 8.14 -14.72 11.83
N ILE A 116 7.98 -13.44 12.15
CA ILE A 116 6.71 -12.70 12.06
C ILE A 116 6.15 -12.62 10.62
N THR A 117 6.99 -12.83 9.59
CA THR A 117 6.60 -12.87 8.17
C THR A 117 6.26 -14.28 7.67
N SER A 118 6.27 -15.29 8.53
CA SER A 118 5.92 -16.67 8.18
C SER A 118 4.45 -16.95 8.42
N ALA A 119 3.73 -17.44 7.40
CA ALA A 119 2.31 -17.79 7.51
C ALA A 119 2.00 -18.75 8.65
N SER A 120 2.86 -19.75 8.89
CA SER A 120 2.70 -20.69 10.01
C SER A 120 2.80 -20.01 11.37
N TYR A 121 3.64 -18.97 11.48
CA TYR A 121 3.77 -18.22 12.72
C TYR A 121 2.53 -17.36 12.95
N TYR A 122 2.20 -16.48 12.00
CA TYR A 122 1.12 -15.54 12.21
C TYR A 122 -0.29 -16.14 12.09
N ALA A 123 -0.44 -17.36 11.58
CA ALA A 123 -1.70 -18.13 11.70
C ALA A 123 -2.01 -18.56 13.14
N THR A 124 -0.99 -18.68 13.99
CA THR A 124 -1.09 -19.27 15.34
C THR A 124 -0.62 -18.36 16.45
N VAL A 125 -0.17 -17.14 16.11
CA VAL A 125 0.33 -16.16 17.06
C VAL A 125 -0.78 -15.76 18.04
N THR A 126 -0.42 -15.61 19.32
CA THR A 126 -1.36 -15.16 20.34
C THR A 126 -1.45 -13.64 20.38
N LEU A 127 -2.55 -13.10 20.91
CA LEU A 127 -2.70 -11.66 21.09
C LEU A 127 -1.58 -11.07 21.96
N ASP A 128 -1.12 -11.79 22.99
CA ASP A 128 -0.02 -11.31 23.83
C ASP A 128 1.32 -11.29 23.10
N GLN A 129 1.57 -12.25 22.20
CA GLN A 129 2.73 -12.20 21.31
C GLN A 129 2.64 -11.02 20.33
N VAL A 130 1.45 -10.75 19.77
CA VAL A 130 1.21 -9.57 18.91
C VAL A 130 1.46 -8.27 19.68
N ARG A 131 0.97 -8.17 20.93
CA ARG A 131 1.25 -7.02 21.81
C ARG A 131 2.75 -6.84 22.06
N GLN A 132 3.50 -7.92 22.23
CA GLN A 132 4.96 -7.86 22.41
C GLN A 132 5.71 -7.45 21.14
N VAL A 133 5.32 -7.98 19.99
CA VAL A 133 5.92 -7.66 18.69
C VAL A 133 5.72 -6.17 18.37
N PHE A 134 4.47 -5.70 18.45
CA PHE A 134 4.09 -4.33 18.11
C PHE A 134 4.07 -3.36 19.29
N ARG A 135 4.78 -3.68 20.39
CA ARG A 135 4.87 -2.82 21.57
C ARG A 135 5.42 -1.44 21.20
N SER A 136 4.77 -0.40 21.72
CA SER A 136 5.27 0.96 21.66
C SER A 136 6.38 1.17 22.69
N ASP A 137 7.29 2.09 22.40
CA ASP A 137 8.30 2.61 23.32
C ASP A 137 7.78 3.87 24.07
N THR A 138 6.49 4.19 23.89
CA THR A 138 5.74 5.21 24.65
C THR A 138 4.52 4.60 25.34
N GLU A 139 3.86 5.37 26.20
CA GLU A 139 2.59 4.99 26.86
C GLU A 139 1.42 4.80 25.87
N VAL A 140 1.56 5.25 24.62
CA VAL A 140 0.53 5.11 23.58
C VAL A 140 0.75 3.79 22.83
N PRO A 141 -0.14 2.79 22.98
CA PRO A 141 0.03 1.51 22.31
C PRO A 141 -0.18 1.64 20.80
N MET A 142 0.32 0.66 20.04
CA MET A 142 -0.06 0.51 18.64
C MET A 142 -1.59 0.38 18.54
N PRO A 143 -2.28 1.18 17.70
CA PRO A 143 -3.73 1.09 17.61
C PRO A 143 -4.20 -0.26 17.06
N LEU A 144 -5.37 -0.70 17.55
CA LEU A 144 -6.13 -1.85 17.04
C LEU A 144 -5.35 -3.18 17.06
N LEU A 145 -4.64 -3.47 18.16
CA LEU A 145 -3.86 -4.71 18.29
C LEU A 145 -4.71 -5.97 18.18
N GLU A 146 -5.93 -5.95 18.70
CA GLU A 146 -6.91 -7.03 18.59
C GLU A 146 -7.33 -7.27 17.13
N GLU A 147 -7.58 -6.22 16.34
CA GLU A 147 -7.87 -6.34 14.91
C GLU A 147 -6.66 -6.86 14.14
N ARG A 148 -5.46 -6.33 14.41
CA ARG A 148 -4.21 -6.80 13.80
C ARG A 148 -3.98 -8.29 14.06
N HIS A 149 -4.24 -8.74 15.29
CA HIS A 149 -4.18 -10.15 15.66
C HIS A 149 -5.15 -11.01 14.85
N ARG A 150 -6.42 -10.57 14.72
CA ARG A 150 -7.41 -11.29 13.89
C ARG A 150 -6.96 -11.38 12.42
N VAL A 151 -6.51 -10.27 11.85
CA VAL A 151 -6.05 -10.18 10.45
C VAL A 151 -4.84 -11.09 10.21
N LEU A 152 -3.88 -11.14 11.15
CA LEU A 152 -2.75 -12.06 11.10
C LEU A 152 -3.22 -13.51 11.05
N ASN A 153 -4.03 -13.94 12.02
CA ASN A 153 -4.50 -15.32 12.09
C ASN A 153 -5.28 -15.74 10.83
N GLU A 154 -6.18 -14.88 10.36
CA GLU A 154 -6.98 -15.14 9.16
C GLU A 154 -6.09 -15.23 7.91
N SER A 155 -5.23 -14.24 7.68
CA SER A 155 -4.34 -14.21 6.52
C SER A 155 -3.38 -15.40 6.50
N GLY A 156 -2.84 -15.78 7.66
CA GLY A 156 -1.96 -16.94 7.80
C GLY A 156 -2.68 -18.24 7.48
N THR A 157 -3.88 -18.42 8.02
CA THR A 157 -4.72 -19.60 7.75
C THR A 157 -5.01 -19.72 6.26
N VAL A 158 -5.43 -18.64 5.60
CA VAL A 158 -5.71 -18.63 4.16
C VAL A 158 -4.47 -18.97 3.33
N LEU A 159 -3.31 -18.42 3.68
CA LEU A 159 -2.06 -18.72 2.98
C LEU A 159 -1.65 -20.18 3.10
N LEU A 160 -1.76 -20.75 4.29
CA LEU A 160 -1.47 -22.17 4.53
C LEU A 160 -2.42 -23.07 3.74
N GLU A 161 -3.72 -22.80 3.79
CA GLU A 161 -4.74 -23.65 3.16
C GLU A 161 -4.72 -23.59 1.64
N LYS A 162 -4.50 -22.40 1.05
CA LYS A 162 -4.71 -22.18 -0.39
C LYS A 162 -3.42 -21.96 -1.19
N PHE A 163 -2.34 -21.56 -0.52
CA PHE A 163 -1.13 -21.08 -1.20
C PHE A 163 0.16 -21.71 -0.66
N GLY A 164 0.04 -22.83 0.08
CA GLY A 164 1.18 -23.57 0.61
C GLY A 164 2.02 -22.76 1.63
N GLY A 165 1.41 -21.76 2.27
CA GLY A 165 2.05 -20.90 3.25
C GLY A 165 2.92 -19.78 2.69
N SER A 166 2.93 -19.56 1.37
CA SER A 166 3.73 -18.51 0.72
C SER A 166 2.86 -17.52 -0.05
N PHE A 167 3.01 -16.23 0.23
CA PHE A 167 2.33 -15.19 -0.55
C PHE A 167 2.90 -15.09 -1.98
N LEU A 168 4.18 -15.45 -2.18
CA LEU A 168 4.74 -15.53 -3.52
C LEU A 168 3.98 -16.55 -4.40
N THR A 169 3.54 -17.67 -3.81
CA THR A 169 2.67 -18.62 -4.50
C THR A 169 1.34 -17.97 -4.87
N CYS A 170 0.72 -17.22 -3.96
CA CYS A 170 -0.52 -16.48 -4.22
C CYS A 170 -0.40 -15.52 -5.43
N VAL A 171 0.68 -14.75 -5.49
CA VAL A 171 0.95 -13.84 -6.63
C VAL A 171 1.14 -14.63 -7.93
N LYS A 172 1.85 -15.77 -7.88
CA LYS A 172 2.09 -16.62 -9.06
C LYS A 172 0.81 -17.29 -9.56
N THR A 173 -0.16 -17.61 -8.69
CA THR A 173 -1.42 -18.27 -9.08
C THR A 173 -2.45 -17.34 -9.73
N ARG A 174 -2.22 -16.01 -9.74
CA ARG A 174 -3.08 -14.99 -10.37
C ARG A 174 -4.56 -15.09 -9.96
N THR A 175 -4.80 -15.46 -8.70
CA THR A 175 -6.14 -15.73 -8.17
C THR A 175 -6.93 -14.42 -8.01
N VAL A 176 -8.19 -14.42 -8.44
CA VAL A 176 -9.08 -13.24 -8.38
C VAL A 176 -9.90 -13.27 -7.08
N PHE A 177 -9.91 -12.15 -6.34
CA PHE A 177 -10.70 -11.98 -5.12
C PHE A 177 -12.14 -11.55 -5.42
N LYS A 178 -13.07 -11.76 -4.47
CA LYS A 178 -14.43 -11.17 -4.52
C LYS A 178 -14.59 -10.12 -3.41
N SER A 179 -14.76 -8.87 -3.83
CA SER A 179 -15.38 -7.74 -3.10
C SER A 179 -16.40 -7.10 -4.05
N GLY A 180 -17.57 -6.68 -3.55
CA GLY A 180 -18.78 -6.73 -4.39
C GLY A 180 -19.86 -5.68 -4.17
N ASP A 181 -19.69 -4.71 -3.26
CA ASP A 181 -20.65 -3.60 -3.18
C ASP A 181 -20.38 -2.63 -4.33
N ARG A 182 -21.44 -2.17 -5.00
CA ARG A 182 -21.31 -1.36 -6.23
C ARG A 182 -20.44 -0.14 -5.98
N GLU A 183 -20.74 0.61 -4.92
CA GLU A 183 -20.05 1.84 -4.56
C GLU A 183 -18.56 1.60 -4.28
N GLU A 184 -18.23 0.48 -3.64
CA GLU A 184 -16.85 0.09 -3.35
C GLU A 184 -16.09 -0.29 -4.64
N VAL A 185 -16.69 -1.11 -5.49
CA VAL A 185 -16.12 -1.50 -6.79
C VAL A 185 -15.96 -0.28 -7.70
N GLU A 186 -16.94 0.62 -7.71
CA GLU A 186 -16.90 1.87 -8.47
C GLU A 186 -15.75 2.78 -8.03
N ILE A 187 -15.59 3.01 -6.72
CA ILE A 187 -14.46 3.79 -6.19
C ILE A 187 -13.12 3.17 -6.60
N ARG A 188 -12.95 1.84 -6.42
CA ARG A 188 -11.68 1.16 -6.75
C ARG A 188 -11.40 1.17 -8.24
N GLY A 189 -12.38 0.82 -9.07
CA GLY A 189 -12.24 0.79 -10.52
C GLY A 189 -11.92 2.17 -11.10
N CYS A 190 -12.63 3.21 -10.65
CA CYS A 190 -12.38 4.59 -11.05
C CYS A 190 -11.01 5.09 -10.59
N SER A 191 -10.55 4.73 -9.38
CA SER A 191 -9.23 5.14 -8.87
C SER A 191 -8.08 4.52 -9.67
N ILE A 192 -8.16 3.21 -9.94
CA ILE A 192 -7.16 2.52 -10.78
C ILE A 192 -7.16 3.10 -12.20
N TRP A 193 -8.34 3.34 -12.77
CA TRP A 193 -8.45 3.93 -14.10
C TRP A 193 -7.90 5.35 -14.17
N CYS A 194 -8.14 6.17 -13.14
CA CYS A 194 -7.59 7.52 -13.03
C CYS A 194 -6.05 7.50 -13.03
N CYS A 195 -5.43 6.64 -12.21
CA CYS A 195 -3.97 6.47 -12.18
C CYS A 195 -3.42 6.05 -13.55
N ALA A 196 -4.11 5.15 -14.24
CA ALA A 196 -3.74 4.72 -15.59
C ALA A 196 -3.84 5.85 -16.62
N LEU A 197 -4.87 6.70 -16.54
CA LEU A 197 -5.02 7.88 -17.40
C LEU A 197 -3.91 8.89 -17.16
N ILE A 198 -3.56 9.16 -15.90
CA ILE A 198 -2.44 10.06 -15.57
C ILE A 198 -1.13 9.52 -16.16
N CYS A 199 -0.85 8.22 -15.97
CA CYS A 199 0.36 7.58 -16.55
C CYS A 199 0.36 7.69 -18.07
N LYS A 200 -0.77 7.41 -18.71
CA LYS A 200 -0.93 7.50 -20.18
C LYS A 200 -0.64 8.92 -20.67
N HIS A 201 -1.28 9.93 -20.08
CA HIS A 201 -1.07 11.33 -20.49
C HIS A 201 0.36 11.78 -20.24
N LEU A 202 0.97 11.36 -19.13
CA LEU A 202 2.35 11.67 -18.84
C LEU A 202 3.30 11.06 -19.88
N LEU A 203 3.09 9.79 -20.26
CA LEU A 203 3.84 9.14 -21.34
C LEU A 203 3.66 9.83 -22.68
N GLU A 204 2.43 10.24 -23.04
CA GLU A 204 2.15 11.01 -24.26
C GLU A 204 2.88 12.37 -24.28
N LEU A 205 3.04 13.03 -23.12
CA LEU A 205 3.81 14.27 -23.02
C LEU A 205 5.31 14.05 -23.29
N TYR A 206 5.88 12.95 -22.77
CA TYR A 206 7.28 12.59 -23.00
C TYR A 206 7.54 12.13 -24.44
N GLU A 207 6.61 11.37 -25.03
CA GLU A 207 6.69 10.96 -26.42
C GLU A 207 6.73 12.17 -27.36
N LYS A 208 5.91 13.21 -27.09
CA LYS A 208 5.95 14.49 -27.83
C LYS A 208 7.30 15.22 -27.73
N LYS A 209 8.11 14.92 -26.71
CA LYS A 209 9.49 15.43 -26.55
C LYS A 209 10.54 14.49 -27.13
N GLY A 210 10.14 13.36 -27.71
CA GLY A 210 11.05 12.34 -28.25
C GLY A 210 11.76 11.53 -27.18
N GLN A 211 11.17 11.40 -25.99
CA GLN A 211 11.72 10.62 -24.87
C GLN A 211 10.84 9.42 -24.56
N ASP A 212 11.45 8.24 -24.41
CA ASP A 212 10.78 7.04 -23.93
C ASP A 212 10.96 6.90 -22.42
N MET A 213 9.85 6.97 -21.69
CA MET A 213 9.79 6.86 -20.23
C MET A 213 8.91 5.68 -19.78
N SER A 214 8.58 4.76 -20.69
CA SER A 214 7.69 3.62 -20.43
C SER A 214 8.20 2.69 -19.31
N ASP A 215 9.51 2.52 -19.18
CA ASP A 215 10.13 1.75 -18.10
C ASP A 215 10.19 2.48 -16.75
N LYS A 216 9.94 3.79 -16.74
CA LYS A 216 10.10 4.65 -15.55
C LYS A 216 8.77 5.11 -14.97
N ILE A 217 7.73 5.22 -15.79
CA ILE A 217 6.40 5.66 -15.38
C ILE A 217 5.49 4.44 -15.28
N ASN A 218 4.95 4.19 -14.10
CA ASN A 218 3.91 3.20 -13.90
C ASN A 218 2.96 3.63 -12.77
N ALA A 219 1.79 3.01 -12.73
CA ALA A 219 0.72 3.36 -11.79
C ALA A 219 1.14 3.19 -10.32
N VAL A 220 2.04 2.25 -10.00
CA VAL A 220 2.52 2.03 -8.64
C VAL A 220 3.38 3.20 -8.17
N LEU A 221 4.35 3.63 -8.99
CA LEU A 221 5.20 4.78 -8.65
C LEU A 221 4.40 6.09 -8.58
N LEU A 222 3.41 6.25 -9.47
CA LEU A 222 2.49 7.38 -9.42
C LEU A 222 1.70 7.39 -8.10
N ASP A 223 1.13 6.25 -7.70
CA ASP A 223 0.35 6.14 -6.47
C ASP A 223 1.18 6.49 -5.23
N TYR A 224 2.41 5.98 -5.14
CA TYR A 224 3.35 6.35 -4.08
C TYR A 224 3.63 7.85 -4.04
N TYR A 225 3.95 8.45 -5.20
CA TYR A 225 4.22 9.88 -5.27
C TYR A 225 3.01 10.71 -4.83
N LEU A 226 1.81 10.35 -5.30
CA LEU A 226 0.57 11.06 -4.92
C LEU A 226 0.28 10.91 -3.42
N TRP A 227 0.56 9.74 -2.84
CA TRP A 227 0.41 9.51 -1.41
C TRP A 227 1.36 10.36 -0.57
N ASP A 228 2.66 10.39 -0.92
CA ASP A 228 3.66 11.20 -0.25
C ASP A 228 3.32 12.70 -0.37
N TYR A 229 2.92 13.13 -1.57
CA TYR A 229 2.45 14.50 -1.80
C TYR A 229 1.28 14.85 -0.87
N ALA A 230 0.27 13.98 -0.78
CA ALA A 230 -0.90 14.20 0.07
C ALA A 230 -0.56 14.21 1.57
N ARG A 231 0.40 13.40 1.99
CA ARG A 231 0.92 13.42 3.37
C ARG A 231 1.59 14.76 3.68
N ASP A 232 2.46 15.23 2.80
CA ASP A 232 3.28 16.42 3.02
C ASP A 232 2.47 17.71 2.91
N HIS A 233 1.37 17.69 2.15
CA HIS A 233 0.44 18.82 1.96
C HIS A 233 -0.89 18.61 2.69
N ARG A 234 -0.90 17.83 3.78
CA ARG A 234 -2.13 17.45 4.51
C ARG A 234 -2.99 18.65 4.92
N GLU A 235 -2.36 19.75 5.34
CA GLU A 235 -3.07 20.96 5.76
C GLU A 235 -3.75 21.66 4.58
N ASP A 236 -3.13 21.67 3.40
CA ASP A 236 -3.71 22.24 2.17
C ASP A 236 -4.88 21.38 1.65
N MET A 237 -4.89 20.10 2.01
CA MET A 237 -5.88 19.11 1.57
C MET A 237 -6.98 18.83 2.61
N LYS A 238 -6.96 19.50 3.77
CA LYS A 238 -7.87 19.18 4.91
C LYS A 238 -9.35 19.34 4.58
N ASP A 239 -9.68 20.25 3.65
CA ASP A 239 -11.05 20.55 3.23
C ASP A 239 -11.52 19.67 2.06
N ILE A 240 -10.62 18.83 1.51
CA ILE A 240 -10.97 17.86 0.48
C ILE A 240 -11.62 16.65 1.16
N PRO A 241 -12.92 16.37 0.90
CA PRO A 241 -13.58 15.23 1.50
C PRO A 241 -12.95 13.93 0.97
N PHE A 242 -12.48 13.09 1.88
CA PHE A 242 -12.04 11.74 1.55
C PHE A 242 -13.10 10.72 1.97
N HIS A 243 -13.29 9.69 1.15
CA HIS A 243 -14.18 8.60 1.46
C HIS A 243 -13.63 7.84 2.67
N ARG A 244 -14.41 7.77 3.76
CA ARG A 244 -14.06 6.98 4.95
C ARG A 244 -14.56 5.56 4.79
N VAL A 245 -13.93 4.81 3.89
CA VAL A 245 -14.21 3.38 3.75
C VAL A 245 -13.48 2.66 4.89
N ARG A 246 -14.22 2.27 5.92
CA ARG A 246 -13.71 1.41 7.00
C ARG A 246 -13.75 -0.04 6.52
N CYS A 247 -12.78 -0.43 5.72
CA CYS A 247 -12.59 -1.83 5.32
C CYS A 247 -11.37 -2.40 6.04
N ILE A 248 -11.49 -3.62 6.57
CA ILE A 248 -10.35 -4.42 7.06
C ILE A 248 -9.58 -5.09 5.91
N TYR A 249 -10.10 -4.97 4.69
CA TYR A 249 -9.49 -5.38 3.43
C TYR A 249 -9.27 -4.14 2.57
N TYR A 250 -8.25 -3.36 2.93
CA TYR A 250 -7.63 -2.49 1.95
C TYR A 250 -6.80 -3.36 1.00
#